data_AF-A0A349EU66-F1
#
_entry.id   AF-A0A349EU66-F1
#
_cell.length_a   1.000
_cell.length_b   1.000
_cell.length_c   1.000
_cell.angle_alpha   90.00
_cell.angle_beta   90.00
_cell.angle_gamma   90.00
#
_symmetry.space_group_name_H-M   'P 1'
#
loop_
_entity.id
_entity.type
_entity.pdbx_description
1 polymer ?
#
loop_
_entity_poly.entity_id
_entity_poly.type
_entity_poly.pdbx_seq_one_letter_code
_entity_poly.pdbx_strand_id
1 'polypeptide(L)'
;MSDRIENENKKEYFDINDLASVQVGLASPETIRSWSHGEVTRAETINYRSQKPEMGGLFCEKIFGPAKDYECHCGKYKKIRYQGITCEKCGVEVISKEFRRERMGHIELVSPCSHIWYLKSIPSRMGLVLDVSPKQLEDVIYFAAHIVLDPGTSKVLKYKDYLNESTARVEFVDAINDIKTSGLIEEGSADALKADELITKMQNSSETFDFFTASAFISKYTNAQFGEGAEAIKRLLHEVDLDKEFNEISAELHSCSGQKRVKLAKRLEVISAFRDSKQKPEWMVLDVIPVIPPDLRPMLQLDGGRFAASDLNDLYRRVISRNSRLRRLIDMNAPYVILMNEKRMLQEAVDALIDNGRRTKAVTGPNGRALKSLSAGLKGKPGRFRQNLLGKRV
;
A
#
# COMPACT_ATOMS: atom_id res chain seq x y z
N MET A 1 -14.64 -47.25 21.09
CA MET A 1 -14.55 -46.51 19.80
C MET A 1 -15.22 -45.14 19.89
N SER A 2 -15.38 -44.63 21.11
CA SER A 2 -16.12 -43.42 21.47
C SER A 2 -15.20 -42.32 22.02
N ASP A 3 -13.93 -42.65 22.32
CA ASP A 3 -12.98 -41.75 22.99
C ASP A 3 -11.93 -41.13 22.05
N ARG A 4 -12.19 -41.13 20.73
CA ARG A 4 -11.28 -40.55 19.71
C ARG A 4 -11.83 -39.30 19.02
N ILE A 5 -13.01 -38.81 19.40
CA ILE A 5 -13.66 -37.66 18.74
C ILE A 5 -13.65 -36.39 19.64
N GLU A 6 -13.25 -36.48 20.91
CA GLU A 6 -13.31 -35.34 21.84
C GLU A 6 -12.03 -34.46 21.90
N ASN A 7 -10.98 -34.74 21.11
CA ASN A 7 -9.66 -34.11 21.30
C ASN A 7 -9.13 -33.23 20.15
N GLU A 8 -9.96 -32.79 19.19
CA GLU A 8 -9.48 -31.91 18.10
C GLU A 8 -10.07 -30.48 18.10
N ASN A 9 -10.88 -30.10 19.08
CA ASN A 9 -11.49 -28.75 19.11
C ASN A 9 -11.40 -28.04 20.48
N LYS A 10 -10.33 -28.27 21.25
CA LYS A 10 -9.92 -27.27 22.24
C LYS A 10 -9.12 -26.21 21.50
N LYS A 11 -9.77 -25.11 21.10
CA LYS A 11 -9.07 -23.83 21.01
C LYS A 11 -8.41 -23.62 22.37
N GLU A 12 -7.10 -23.79 22.46
CA GLU A 12 -6.34 -23.39 23.64
C GLU A 12 -6.67 -21.91 23.88
N TYR A 13 -7.44 -21.65 24.94
CA TYR A 13 -7.66 -20.29 25.38
C TYR A 13 -6.30 -19.78 25.86
N PHE A 14 -5.77 -18.82 25.13
CA PHE A 14 -4.54 -18.12 25.48
C PHE A 14 -4.73 -17.45 26.85
N ASP A 15 -4.03 -17.92 27.89
CA ASP A 15 -4.03 -17.25 29.19
C ASP A 15 -3.15 -16.01 29.11
N ILE A 16 -3.76 -14.85 29.39
CA ILE A 16 -3.09 -13.55 29.37
C ILE A 16 -2.01 -13.49 30.46
N ASN A 17 -2.16 -14.25 31.54
CA ASN A 17 -1.21 -14.26 32.65
C ASN A 17 0.13 -14.94 32.30
N ASP A 18 0.15 -15.77 31.25
CA ASP A 18 1.37 -16.46 30.78
C ASP A 18 2.15 -15.65 29.72
N LEU A 19 1.70 -14.45 29.37
CA LEU A 19 2.31 -13.60 28.35
C LEU A 19 3.60 -12.93 28.88
N ALA A 20 4.77 -13.42 28.45
CA ALA A 20 6.07 -12.85 28.83
C ALA A 20 6.44 -11.55 28.09
N SER A 21 6.09 -11.41 26.81
CA SER A 21 6.40 -10.22 26.02
C SER A 21 5.45 -10.03 24.84
N VAL A 22 5.36 -8.79 24.32
CA VAL A 22 4.61 -8.45 23.11
C VAL A 22 5.58 -7.91 22.08
N GLN A 23 5.62 -8.56 20.91
CA GLN A 23 6.42 -8.12 19.78
C GLN A 23 5.54 -7.43 18.73
N VAL A 24 6.06 -6.36 18.12
CA VAL A 24 5.44 -5.67 16.99
C VAL A 24 6.42 -5.68 15.83
N GLY A 25 5.92 -5.93 14.62
CA GLY A 25 6.71 -5.98 13.41
C GLY A 25 5.92 -5.56 12.17
N LEU A 26 6.63 -5.47 11.06
CA LEU A 26 6.02 -5.29 9.74
C LEU A 26 5.23 -6.55 9.36
N ALA A 27 4.05 -6.35 8.81
CA ALA A 27 3.23 -7.44 8.29
C ALA A 27 3.54 -7.63 6.80
N SER A 28 4.05 -8.81 6.44
CA SER A 28 4.23 -9.16 5.03
C SER A 28 2.86 -9.37 4.36
N PRO A 29 2.77 -9.27 3.01
CA PRO A 29 1.53 -9.58 2.29
C PRO A 29 1.01 -11.00 2.59
N GLU A 30 1.91 -11.97 2.72
CA GLU A 30 1.58 -13.35 3.07
C GLU A 30 0.98 -13.46 4.47
N THR A 31 1.57 -12.76 5.44
CA THR A 31 1.06 -12.68 6.80
C THR A 31 -0.35 -12.08 6.83
N ILE A 32 -0.59 -11.01 6.06
CA ILE A 32 -1.92 -10.38 5.99
C ILE A 32 -2.94 -11.35 5.38
N ARG A 33 -2.57 -12.10 4.34
CA ARG A 33 -3.44 -13.15 3.76
C ARG A 33 -3.74 -14.26 4.76
N SER A 34 -2.77 -14.65 5.59
CA SER A 34 -2.95 -15.69 6.62
C SER A 34 -3.98 -15.31 7.70
N TRP A 35 -4.10 -14.02 8.03
CA TRP A 35 -5.11 -13.53 8.97
C TRP A 35 -6.51 -13.45 8.35
N SER A 36 -6.56 -13.42 7.02
CA SER A 36 -7.79 -13.13 6.32
C SER A 36 -8.64 -14.36 6.07
N HIS A 37 -9.94 -14.19 6.25
CA HIS A 37 -10.95 -15.20 5.97
C HIS A 37 -11.61 -15.00 4.58
N GLY A 38 -11.13 -14.03 3.79
CA GLY A 38 -11.58 -13.78 2.42
C GLY A 38 -11.35 -12.35 1.92
N GLU A 39 -11.34 -12.21 0.59
CA GLU A 39 -11.18 -10.92 -0.10
C GLU A 39 -12.49 -10.14 -0.13
N VAL A 40 -12.44 -8.85 0.21
CA VAL A 40 -13.56 -7.90 0.07
C VAL A 40 -13.49 -7.26 -1.31
N THR A 41 -14.36 -7.73 -2.21
CA THR A 41 -14.36 -7.30 -3.63
C THR A 41 -15.30 -6.15 -3.92
N ARG A 42 -16.36 -5.97 -3.11
CA ARG A 42 -17.41 -4.96 -3.33
C ARG A 42 -17.37 -3.89 -2.24
N ALA A 43 -17.64 -2.65 -2.63
CA ALA A 43 -17.76 -1.51 -1.71
C ALA A 43 -19.13 -1.43 -1.02
N GLU A 44 -20.05 -2.33 -1.36
CA GLU A 44 -21.39 -2.38 -0.78
C GLU A 44 -21.34 -2.81 0.70
N THR A 45 -22.29 -2.34 1.50
CA THR A 45 -22.37 -2.62 2.93
C THR A 45 -23.52 -3.57 3.24
N ILE A 46 -24.73 -3.03 3.32
CA ILE A 46 -25.95 -3.72 3.71
C ILE A 46 -27.04 -3.29 2.75
N ASN A 47 -27.90 -4.22 2.36
CA ASN A 47 -29.06 -3.92 1.54
C ASN A 47 -30.08 -3.08 2.34
N TYR A 48 -30.53 -1.96 1.78
CA TYR A 48 -31.46 -1.07 2.48
C TYR A 48 -32.85 -1.67 2.69
N ARG A 49 -33.29 -2.64 1.87
CA ARG A 49 -34.61 -3.29 2.00
C ARG A 49 -34.57 -4.49 2.93
N SER A 50 -33.65 -5.43 2.66
CA SER A 50 -33.58 -6.68 3.42
C SER A 50 -32.81 -6.55 4.73
N GLN A 51 -32.08 -5.44 4.93
CA GLN A 51 -31.17 -5.21 6.05
C GLN A 51 -30.09 -6.29 6.19
N LYS A 52 -29.92 -7.15 5.18
CA LYS A 52 -28.89 -8.18 5.16
C LYS A 52 -27.59 -7.62 4.57
N PRO A 53 -26.43 -8.02 5.10
CA PRO A 53 -25.14 -7.69 4.50
C PRO A 53 -25.06 -8.17 3.06
N GLU A 54 -24.49 -7.34 2.18
CA GLU A 54 -24.24 -7.75 0.80
C GLU A 54 -23.07 -8.73 0.72
N MET A 55 -23.20 -9.76 -0.13
CA MET A 55 -22.17 -10.77 -0.31
C MET A 55 -20.97 -10.20 -1.06
N GLY A 56 -19.76 -10.48 -0.55
CA GLY A 56 -18.50 -9.90 -1.04
C GLY A 56 -18.28 -8.44 -0.63
N GLY A 57 -19.22 -7.84 0.11
CA GLY A 57 -19.14 -6.48 0.64
C GLY A 57 -18.39 -6.37 1.97
N LEU A 58 -18.37 -5.16 2.52
CA LEU A 58 -17.67 -4.84 3.78
C LEU A 58 -18.23 -5.53 5.02
N PHE A 59 -19.45 -6.06 4.96
CA PHE A 59 -20.09 -6.77 6.08
C PHE A 59 -20.39 -8.23 5.75
N CYS A 60 -19.84 -8.74 4.65
CA CYS A 60 -20.07 -10.07 4.10
C CYS A 60 -19.97 -11.16 5.17
N GLU A 61 -21.05 -11.94 5.34
CA GLU A 61 -21.12 -12.99 6.35
C GLU A 61 -20.23 -14.19 6.02
N LYS A 62 -19.93 -14.41 4.74
CA LYS A 62 -19.01 -15.48 4.30
C LYS A 62 -17.57 -15.23 4.79
N ILE A 63 -17.16 -13.96 4.85
CA ILE A 63 -15.79 -13.56 5.23
C ILE A 63 -15.71 -13.40 6.75
N PHE A 64 -16.58 -12.57 7.31
CA PHE A 64 -16.47 -12.15 8.70
C PHE A 64 -17.22 -13.04 9.69
N GLY A 65 -18.11 -13.92 9.22
CA GLY A 65 -19.01 -14.72 10.04
C GLY A 65 -20.46 -14.20 10.06
N PRO A 66 -21.40 -14.98 10.62
CA PRO A 66 -22.84 -14.71 10.53
C PRO A 66 -23.28 -13.51 11.37
N ALA A 67 -24.23 -12.70 10.89
CA ALA A 67 -24.72 -11.53 11.63
C ALA A 67 -25.56 -11.89 12.87
N LYS A 68 -26.10 -13.11 12.91
CA LYS A 68 -26.87 -13.68 14.01
C LYS A 68 -26.26 -15.01 14.44
N ASP A 69 -26.39 -15.35 15.72
CA ASP A 69 -25.80 -16.56 16.27
C ASP A 69 -26.34 -17.82 15.60
N TYR A 70 -25.42 -18.64 15.09
CA TYR A 70 -25.73 -19.93 14.48
C TYR A 70 -26.79 -19.87 13.37
N GLU A 71 -26.81 -18.79 12.59
CA GLU A 71 -27.70 -18.62 11.43
C GLU A 71 -26.88 -18.23 10.18
N CYS A 72 -26.99 -19.03 9.12
CA CYS A 72 -26.36 -18.70 7.84
C CYS A 72 -27.15 -17.64 7.06
N HIS A 73 -26.49 -16.94 6.12
CA HIS A 73 -27.09 -15.85 5.31
C HIS A 73 -28.44 -16.19 4.66
N CYS A 74 -28.52 -17.37 4.04
CA CYS A 74 -29.71 -17.83 3.31
C CYS A 74 -30.80 -18.39 4.23
N GLY A 75 -30.49 -18.66 5.50
CA GLY A 75 -31.41 -19.26 6.47
C GLY A 75 -31.63 -20.78 6.32
N LYS A 76 -30.85 -21.49 5.47
CA LYS A 76 -30.91 -22.97 5.34
C LYS A 76 -30.56 -23.66 6.67
N TYR A 77 -29.46 -23.24 7.28
CA TYR A 77 -29.00 -23.73 8.59
C TYR A 77 -29.26 -22.66 9.65
N LYS A 78 -29.95 -23.07 10.72
CA LYS A 78 -30.31 -22.25 11.88
C LYS A 78 -30.21 -23.09 13.15
N LYS A 79 -29.83 -22.46 14.26
CA LYS A 79 -29.64 -23.04 15.61
C LYS A 79 -28.27 -23.72 15.78
N ILE A 80 -27.87 -23.85 17.04
CA ILE A 80 -26.57 -24.37 17.49
C ILE A 80 -26.25 -25.79 17.00
N ARG A 81 -27.26 -26.61 16.69
CA ARG A 81 -27.05 -27.99 16.22
C ARG A 81 -26.26 -28.12 14.92
N TYR A 82 -26.19 -27.03 14.13
CA TYR A 82 -25.43 -26.99 12.88
C TYR A 82 -24.09 -26.25 13.02
N GLN A 83 -23.63 -26.03 14.25
CA GLN A 83 -22.37 -25.36 14.53
C GLN A 83 -21.21 -26.02 13.76
N GLY A 84 -20.36 -25.21 13.14
CA GLY A 84 -19.19 -25.64 12.37
C GLY A 84 -19.50 -26.09 10.94
N ILE A 85 -20.77 -26.16 10.53
CA ILE A 85 -21.13 -26.50 9.15
C ILE A 85 -21.03 -25.25 8.27
N THR A 86 -20.31 -25.35 7.16
CA THR A 86 -20.29 -24.34 6.10
C THR A 86 -21.44 -24.58 5.14
N CYS A 87 -22.30 -23.58 4.96
CA CYS A 87 -23.49 -23.72 4.12
C CYS A 87 -23.13 -23.84 2.62
N GLU A 88 -23.56 -24.90 1.95
CA GLU A 88 -23.34 -25.10 0.50
C GLU A 88 -23.92 -23.98 -0.38
N LYS A 89 -25.02 -23.34 0.03
CA LYS A 89 -25.70 -22.32 -0.77
C LYS A 89 -25.05 -20.94 -0.67
N CYS A 90 -24.67 -20.53 0.54
CA CYS A 90 -24.17 -19.18 0.78
C CYS A 90 -22.71 -19.13 1.23
N GLY A 91 -22.08 -20.27 1.49
CA GLY A 91 -20.69 -20.37 1.95
C GLY A 91 -20.45 -19.83 3.36
N VAL A 92 -21.50 -19.50 4.12
CA VAL A 92 -21.37 -18.97 5.48
C VAL A 92 -21.24 -20.12 6.46
N GLU A 93 -20.23 -20.04 7.29
CA GLU A 93 -20.00 -20.95 8.41
C GLU A 93 -20.95 -20.62 9.57
N VAL A 94 -21.61 -21.64 10.11
CA VAL A 94 -22.56 -21.48 11.21
C VAL A 94 -21.78 -21.45 12.54
N ILE A 95 -21.52 -20.24 13.04
CA ILE A 95 -20.76 -19.98 14.27
C ILE A 95 -21.44 -18.88 15.11
N SER A 96 -20.89 -18.59 16.29
CA SER A 96 -21.28 -17.43 17.10
C SER A 96 -21.00 -16.11 16.36
N LYS A 97 -21.87 -15.12 16.54
CA LYS A 97 -21.67 -13.76 16.01
C LYS A 97 -20.39 -13.12 16.54
N GLU A 98 -19.92 -13.52 17.73
CA GLU A 98 -18.72 -12.95 18.38
C GLU A 98 -17.47 -13.02 17.49
N PHE A 99 -17.36 -14.03 16.63
CA PHE A 99 -16.25 -14.15 15.67
C PHE A 99 -16.18 -12.98 14.69
N ARG A 100 -17.27 -12.22 14.48
CA ARG A 100 -17.27 -10.98 13.66
C ARG A 100 -16.47 -9.83 14.27
N ARG A 101 -16.02 -9.98 15.52
CA ARG A 101 -15.10 -9.06 16.19
C ARG A 101 -13.63 -9.46 15.99
N GLU A 102 -13.36 -10.69 15.58
CA GLU A 102 -12.00 -11.26 15.48
C GLU A 102 -11.58 -11.51 14.03
N ARG A 103 -12.48 -12.00 13.17
CA ARG A 103 -12.16 -12.37 11.79
C ARG A 103 -11.80 -11.15 10.96
N MET A 104 -10.62 -11.15 10.36
CA MET A 104 -10.16 -10.12 9.43
C MET A 104 -10.51 -10.48 7.98
N GLY A 105 -10.71 -9.44 7.17
CA GLY A 105 -10.77 -9.54 5.71
C GLY A 105 -9.50 -8.98 5.09
N HIS A 106 -9.35 -9.05 3.78
CA HIS A 106 -8.32 -8.32 3.06
C HIS A 106 -8.85 -7.75 1.74
N ILE A 107 -8.12 -6.79 1.18
CA ILE A 107 -8.31 -6.27 -0.17
C ILE A 107 -7.01 -6.51 -0.92
N GLU A 108 -7.08 -7.24 -2.04
CA GLU A 108 -5.95 -7.41 -2.95
C GLU A 108 -5.86 -6.18 -3.86
N LEU A 109 -4.77 -5.43 -3.75
CA LEU A 109 -4.58 -4.24 -4.56
C LEU A 109 -4.13 -4.63 -5.97
N VAL A 110 -4.69 -3.95 -6.96
CA VAL A 110 -4.32 -4.13 -8.37
C VAL A 110 -2.95 -3.50 -8.65
N SER A 111 -2.59 -2.46 -7.92
CA SER A 111 -1.29 -1.81 -7.98
C SER A 111 -0.76 -1.66 -6.55
N PRO A 112 0.53 -1.95 -6.29
CA PRO A 112 1.12 -1.77 -4.98
C PRO A 112 0.98 -0.31 -4.53
N CYS A 113 0.77 -0.11 -3.22
CA CYS A 113 0.65 1.22 -2.61
C CYS A 113 1.62 1.35 -1.44
N SER A 114 2.35 2.47 -1.35
CA SER A 114 3.25 2.73 -0.24
C SER A 114 2.47 2.95 1.06
N HIS A 115 3.03 2.52 2.19
CA HIS A 115 2.44 2.80 3.49
C HIS A 115 2.89 4.19 4.00
N ILE A 116 1.94 5.12 4.14
CA ILE A 116 2.20 6.55 4.43
C ILE A 116 3.09 6.82 5.65
N TRP A 117 3.05 5.97 6.69
CA TRP A 117 3.93 6.15 7.85
C TRP A 117 5.41 6.07 7.50
N TYR A 118 5.83 5.18 6.60
CA TYR A 118 7.24 5.02 6.25
C TYR A 118 7.70 6.02 5.18
N LEU A 119 6.75 6.51 4.38
CA LEU A 119 6.97 7.57 3.40
C LEU A 119 7.14 8.94 4.07
N LYS A 120 6.14 9.36 4.88
CA LYS A 120 6.02 10.74 5.40
C LYS A 120 6.40 10.88 6.88
N SER A 121 6.98 9.85 7.52
CA SER A 121 7.64 10.07 8.81
C SER A 121 8.79 11.06 8.64
N ILE A 122 9.11 11.78 9.71
CA ILE A 122 10.32 12.62 9.77
C ILE A 122 11.24 11.96 10.81
N PRO A 123 12.37 11.37 10.41
CA PRO A 123 12.84 11.14 9.02
C PRO A 123 12.05 10.04 8.29
N SER A 124 12.06 10.07 6.96
CA SER A 124 11.41 9.06 6.11
C SER A 124 12.20 7.76 6.18
N ARG A 125 11.58 6.65 6.58
CA ARG A 125 12.27 5.36 6.70
C ARG A 125 12.64 4.82 5.32
N MET A 126 11.72 4.94 4.35
CA MET A 126 11.98 4.56 2.96
C MET A 126 13.10 5.42 2.34
N GLY A 127 13.07 6.74 2.55
CA GLY A 127 14.10 7.64 2.05
C GLY A 127 15.49 7.35 2.64
N LEU A 128 15.57 6.96 3.93
CA LEU A 128 16.83 6.55 4.53
C LEU A 128 17.37 5.24 3.93
N VAL A 129 16.53 4.23 3.75
CA VAL A 129 16.96 2.95 3.16
C VAL A 129 17.50 3.16 1.73
N LEU A 130 16.77 3.92 0.91
CA LEU A 130 17.11 4.13 -0.50
C LEU A 130 18.15 5.24 -0.74
N ASP A 131 18.50 6.03 0.27
CA ASP A 131 19.24 7.32 0.18
C ASP A 131 18.62 8.34 -0.79
N VAL A 132 17.30 8.31 -0.94
CA VAL A 132 16.55 9.27 -1.75
C VAL A 132 15.90 10.30 -0.85
N SER A 133 15.86 11.57 -1.28
CA SER A 133 15.23 12.61 -0.47
C SER A 133 13.72 12.36 -0.31
N PRO A 134 13.11 12.69 0.84
CA PRO A 134 11.68 12.44 1.06
C PRO A 134 10.76 13.13 0.05
N LYS A 135 11.18 14.29 -0.50
CA LYS A 135 10.42 15.02 -1.52
C LYS A 135 10.46 14.30 -2.86
N GLN A 136 11.64 13.88 -3.31
CA GLN A 136 11.80 13.11 -4.55
C GLN A 136 11.01 11.80 -4.47
N LEU A 137 11.06 11.11 -3.32
CA LEU A 137 10.32 9.88 -3.11
C LEU A 137 8.80 10.09 -3.17
N GLU A 138 8.31 11.22 -2.63
CA GLU A 138 6.91 11.61 -2.77
C GLU A 138 6.53 11.86 -4.23
N ASP A 139 7.34 12.65 -4.94
CA ASP A 139 7.07 12.97 -6.35
C ASP A 139 7.01 11.70 -7.22
N VAL A 140 7.87 10.71 -6.97
CA VAL A 140 7.84 9.41 -7.67
C VAL A 140 6.60 8.58 -7.31
N ILE A 141 6.26 8.45 -6.02
CA ILE A 141 5.12 7.62 -5.57
C ILE A 141 3.78 8.17 -6.08
N TYR A 142 3.64 9.49 -6.18
CA TYR A 142 2.42 10.14 -6.66
C TYR A 142 2.44 10.49 -8.15
N PHE A 143 3.31 9.83 -8.94
CA PHE A 143 3.33 9.93 -10.40
C PHE A 143 3.57 11.36 -10.92
N ALA A 144 4.40 12.13 -10.21
CA ALA A 144 4.85 13.46 -10.64
C ALA A 144 6.27 13.44 -11.22
N ALA A 145 7.04 12.38 -10.96
CA ALA A 145 8.40 12.20 -11.44
C ALA A 145 8.72 10.70 -11.61
N HIS A 146 9.83 10.43 -12.30
CA HIS A 146 10.33 9.08 -12.54
C HIS A 146 11.63 8.84 -11.78
N ILE A 147 11.98 7.57 -11.62
CA ILE A 147 13.25 7.13 -11.04
C ILE A 147 13.93 6.12 -11.96
N VAL A 148 15.24 6.18 -12.07
CA VAL A 148 16.04 5.20 -12.82
C VAL A 148 16.13 3.92 -12.00
N LEU A 149 15.56 2.83 -12.53
CA LEU A 149 15.63 1.49 -11.95
C LEU A 149 16.91 0.77 -12.37
N ASP A 150 17.30 0.90 -13.64
CA ASP A 150 18.53 0.33 -14.14
C ASP A 150 19.11 1.30 -15.19
N PRO A 151 20.34 1.81 -15.01
CA PRO A 151 20.96 2.67 -16.02
C PRO A 151 21.42 1.90 -17.27
N GLY A 152 21.47 0.56 -17.23
CA GLY A 152 21.95 -0.25 -18.34
C GLY A 152 23.39 0.08 -18.72
N THR A 153 23.65 0.38 -20.00
CA THR A 153 25.00 0.75 -20.49
C THR A 153 25.28 2.25 -20.50
N SER A 154 24.32 3.09 -20.09
CA SER A 154 24.48 4.54 -20.08
C SER A 154 25.52 4.97 -19.05
N LYS A 155 26.42 5.88 -19.42
CA LYS A 155 27.36 6.53 -18.48
C LYS A 155 26.79 7.77 -17.79
N VAL A 156 25.73 8.33 -18.35
CA VAL A 156 25.11 9.59 -17.89
C VAL A 156 24.15 9.30 -16.73
N LEU A 157 23.18 8.42 -16.96
CA LEU A 157 22.18 8.00 -15.97
C LEU A 157 22.82 7.13 -14.88
N LYS A 158 22.44 7.35 -13.62
CA LYS A 158 22.86 6.53 -12.48
C LYS A 158 21.67 5.80 -11.86
N TYR A 159 21.98 4.72 -11.16
CA TYR A 159 20.99 3.99 -10.37
C TYR A 159 20.36 4.90 -9.31
N LYS A 160 19.02 4.87 -9.21
CA LYS A 160 18.20 5.72 -8.32
C LYS A 160 18.20 7.22 -8.65
N ASP A 161 18.65 7.63 -9.84
CA ASP A 161 18.56 9.03 -10.25
C ASP A 161 17.09 9.48 -10.37
N TYR A 162 16.86 10.71 -9.91
CA TYR A 162 15.54 11.33 -9.85
C TYR A 162 15.29 12.20 -11.10
N LEU A 163 14.25 11.86 -11.83
CA LEU A 163 13.91 12.47 -13.12
C LEU A 163 12.57 13.19 -13.02
N ASN A 164 12.61 14.51 -12.76
CA ASN A 164 11.46 15.39 -12.98
C ASN A 164 11.52 15.98 -14.39
N GLU A 165 10.49 16.72 -14.81
CA GLU A 165 10.48 17.31 -16.17
C GLU A 165 11.74 18.14 -16.47
N SER A 166 12.21 18.94 -15.51
CA SER A 166 13.38 19.81 -15.70
C SER A 166 14.70 19.04 -15.76
N THR A 167 14.91 18.06 -14.87
CA THR A 167 16.16 17.28 -14.81
C THR A 167 16.20 16.27 -15.93
N ALA A 168 15.06 15.64 -16.26
CA ALA A 168 14.95 14.71 -17.37
C ALA A 168 15.30 15.36 -18.71
N ARG A 169 14.88 16.62 -18.97
CA ARG A 169 15.27 17.33 -20.21
C ARG A 169 16.77 17.46 -20.36
N VAL A 170 17.49 17.76 -19.27
CA VAL A 170 18.95 17.92 -19.31
C VAL A 170 19.63 16.56 -19.45
N GLU A 171 19.31 15.63 -18.56
CA GLU A 171 19.96 14.32 -18.51
C GLU A 171 19.67 13.46 -19.75
N PHE A 172 18.47 13.58 -20.34
CA PHE A 172 18.14 12.86 -21.57
C PHE A 172 18.84 13.44 -22.80
N VAL A 173 19.04 14.76 -22.87
CA VAL A 173 19.87 15.35 -23.94
C VAL A 173 21.30 14.85 -23.84
N ASP A 174 21.87 14.84 -22.64
CA ASP A 174 23.23 14.32 -22.41
C ASP A 174 23.33 12.82 -22.73
N ALA A 175 22.34 12.02 -22.33
CA ALA A 175 22.30 10.59 -22.64
C ALA A 175 22.17 10.32 -24.15
N ILE A 176 21.35 11.08 -24.88
CA ILE A 176 21.22 10.93 -26.33
C ILE A 176 22.52 11.34 -27.04
N ASN A 177 23.18 12.40 -26.58
CA ASN A 177 24.49 12.79 -27.13
C ASN A 177 25.57 11.73 -26.88
N ASP A 178 25.57 11.08 -25.71
CA ASP A 178 26.47 9.95 -25.41
C ASP A 178 26.19 8.76 -26.34
N ILE A 179 24.91 8.43 -26.60
CA ILE A 179 24.53 7.37 -27.55
C ILE A 179 25.03 7.68 -28.97
N LYS A 180 24.89 8.93 -29.43
CA LYS A 180 25.42 9.37 -30.75
C LYS A 180 26.94 9.24 -30.81
N THR A 181 27.63 9.68 -29.76
CA THR A 181 29.10 9.65 -29.69
C THR A 181 29.64 8.22 -29.60
N SER A 182 28.88 7.32 -28.98
CA SER A 182 29.24 5.90 -28.82
C SER A 182 29.17 5.10 -30.13
N GLY A 183 28.74 5.70 -31.25
CA GLY A 183 28.70 5.07 -32.56
C GLY A 183 27.66 3.94 -32.68
N LEU A 184 26.69 3.88 -31.76
CA LEU A 184 25.61 2.88 -31.77
C LEU A 184 24.54 3.18 -32.84
N ILE A 185 24.59 4.37 -33.44
CA ILE A 185 23.64 4.83 -34.46
C ILE A 185 24.44 5.09 -35.74
N GLU A 186 24.02 4.47 -36.86
CA GLU A 186 24.59 4.75 -38.17
C GLU A 186 24.25 6.19 -38.62
N GLU A 187 25.26 6.93 -39.08
CA GLU A 187 25.11 8.30 -39.57
C GLU A 187 24.16 8.34 -40.79
N GLY A 188 23.04 9.05 -40.66
CA GLY A 188 21.99 9.13 -41.68
C GLY A 188 20.82 8.15 -41.51
N SER A 189 20.85 7.30 -40.49
CA SER A 189 19.70 6.46 -40.14
C SER A 189 18.50 7.28 -39.64
N ALA A 190 17.29 6.74 -39.79
CA ALA A 190 16.06 7.38 -39.32
C ALA A 190 16.07 7.68 -37.81
N ASP A 191 16.86 6.94 -37.03
CA ASP A 191 16.97 7.11 -35.59
C ASP A 191 17.94 8.24 -35.20
N ALA A 192 18.92 8.59 -36.04
CA ALA A 192 19.74 9.78 -35.85
C ALA A 192 18.90 11.07 -36.03
N LEU A 193 18.03 11.11 -37.05
CA LEU A 193 17.12 12.23 -37.28
C LEU A 193 16.12 12.39 -36.12
N LYS A 194 15.59 11.28 -35.60
CA LYS A 194 14.72 11.31 -34.40
C LYS A 194 15.46 11.79 -33.16
N ALA A 195 16.72 11.41 -32.97
CA ALA A 195 17.53 11.88 -31.85
C ALA A 195 17.67 13.41 -31.89
N ASP A 196 17.95 13.98 -33.06
CA ASP A 196 18.06 15.44 -33.24
C ASP A 196 16.73 16.16 -33.03
N GLU A 197 15.62 15.57 -33.50
CA GLU A 197 14.27 16.09 -33.24
C GLU A 197 13.97 16.09 -31.73
N LEU A 198 14.29 15.00 -31.02
CA LEU A 198 14.08 14.89 -29.58
C LEU A 198 14.93 15.90 -28.80
N ILE A 199 16.19 16.10 -29.17
CA ILE A 199 17.06 17.10 -28.55
C ILE A 199 16.47 18.51 -28.74
N THR A 200 16.04 18.83 -29.97
CA THR A 200 15.44 20.14 -30.28
C THR A 200 14.17 20.38 -29.45
N LYS A 201 13.29 19.37 -29.37
CA LYS A 201 12.07 19.43 -28.54
C LYS A 201 12.37 19.62 -27.06
N MET A 202 13.40 18.95 -26.54
CA MET A 202 13.77 19.04 -25.12
C MET A 202 14.39 20.39 -24.75
N GLN A 203 15.15 21.01 -25.67
CA GLN A 203 15.72 22.35 -25.50
C GLN A 203 14.63 23.45 -25.53
N ASN A 204 13.55 23.23 -26.28
CA ASN A 204 12.42 24.15 -26.32
C ASN A 204 11.58 24.03 -25.03
N SER A 205 11.68 25.04 -24.16
CA SER A 205 10.94 25.08 -22.88
C SER A 205 9.42 25.30 -23.05
N SER A 206 8.96 25.73 -24.23
CA SER A 206 7.55 25.98 -24.53
C SER A 206 6.76 24.73 -24.95
N GLU A 207 7.46 23.67 -25.36
CA GLU A 207 6.82 22.43 -25.80
C GLU A 207 6.57 21.48 -24.63
N THR A 208 5.49 20.71 -24.72
CA THR A 208 5.16 19.67 -23.73
C THR A 208 6.21 18.57 -23.77
N PHE A 209 6.79 18.26 -22.62
CA PHE A 209 7.75 17.16 -22.51
C PHE A 209 7.02 15.81 -22.52
N ASP A 210 7.31 14.98 -23.51
CA ASP A 210 6.87 13.59 -23.54
C ASP A 210 7.98 12.67 -23.01
N PHE A 211 7.87 12.32 -21.72
CA PHE A 211 8.80 11.42 -21.06
C PHE A 211 8.83 10.03 -21.72
N PHE A 212 7.69 9.52 -22.20
CA PHE A 212 7.60 8.14 -22.70
C PHE A 212 8.35 7.96 -24.01
N THR A 213 8.22 8.90 -24.94
CA THR A 213 8.95 8.82 -26.22
C THR A 213 10.46 8.94 -26.01
N ALA A 214 10.90 9.88 -25.15
CA ALA A 214 12.32 10.05 -24.87
C ALA A 214 12.93 8.86 -24.12
N SER A 215 12.25 8.37 -23.08
CA SER A 215 12.70 7.19 -22.33
C SER A 215 12.73 5.94 -23.19
N ALA A 216 11.72 5.69 -24.03
CA ALA A 216 11.70 4.54 -24.93
C ALA A 216 12.86 4.56 -25.93
N PHE A 217 13.23 5.75 -26.44
CA PHE A 217 14.40 5.90 -27.30
C PHE A 217 15.69 5.53 -26.55
N ILE A 218 15.89 6.06 -25.34
CA ILE A 218 17.08 5.75 -24.53
C ILE A 218 17.13 4.26 -24.18
N SER A 219 16.00 3.68 -23.75
CA SER A 219 15.88 2.26 -23.42
C SER A 219 16.22 1.35 -24.60
N LYS A 220 15.88 1.73 -25.83
CA LYS A 220 16.21 0.94 -27.04
C LYS A 220 17.72 0.72 -27.22
N TYR A 221 18.53 1.71 -26.88
CA TYR A 221 19.99 1.68 -27.10
C TYR A 221 20.80 1.30 -25.87
N THR A 222 20.33 1.69 -24.69
CA THR A 222 21.08 1.50 -23.43
C THR A 222 20.53 0.37 -22.57
N ASN A 223 19.35 -0.17 -22.91
CA ASN A 223 18.54 -1.03 -22.05
C ASN A 223 18.20 -0.41 -20.67
N ALA A 224 18.30 0.92 -20.53
CA ALA A 224 17.93 1.61 -19.31
C ALA A 224 16.45 1.40 -18.99
N GLN A 225 16.14 1.21 -17.71
CA GLN A 225 14.79 1.01 -17.20
C GLN A 225 14.42 2.16 -16.26
N PHE A 226 13.25 2.72 -16.51
CA PHE A 226 12.67 3.80 -15.71
C PHE A 226 11.41 3.29 -15.03
N GLY A 227 11.14 3.80 -13.83
CA GLY A 227 9.97 3.44 -13.06
C GLY A 227 9.30 4.65 -12.43
N GLU A 228 8.03 4.50 -12.11
CA GLU A 228 7.28 5.46 -11.30
C GLU A 228 6.31 4.75 -10.35
N GLY A 229 5.72 5.51 -9.44
CA GLY A 229 4.78 5.01 -8.44
C GLY A 229 5.43 4.14 -7.37
N ALA A 230 4.57 3.58 -6.51
CA ALA A 230 5.03 2.68 -5.45
C ALA A 230 5.57 1.34 -5.97
N GLU A 231 5.27 0.97 -7.21
CA GLU A 231 5.77 -0.24 -7.88
C GLU A 231 7.29 -0.15 -8.12
N ALA A 232 7.76 0.96 -8.67
CA ALA A 232 9.17 1.23 -8.86
C ALA A 232 9.94 1.23 -7.53
N ILE A 233 9.37 1.87 -6.50
CA ILE A 233 9.97 1.93 -5.17
C ILE A 233 10.02 0.55 -4.51
N LYS A 234 8.99 -0.29 -4.70
CA LYS A 234 9.00 -1.67 -4.21
C LYS A 234 10.15 -2.46 -4.82
N ARG A 235 10.37 -2.33 -6.13
CA ARG A 235 11.50 -2.98 -6.81
C ARG A 235 12.84 -2.51 -6.26
N LEU A 236 13.04 -1.20 -6.12
CA LEU A 236 14.26 -0.67 -5.52
C LEU A 236 14.49 -1.17 -4.09
N LEU A 237 13.43 -1.28 -3.29
CA LEU A 237 13.53 -1.83 -1.92
C LEU A 237 13.84 -3.33 -1.89
N HIS A 238 13.45 -4.08 -2.92
CA HIS A 238 13.76 -5.50 -3.07
C HIS A 238 15.23 -5.73 -3.46
N GLU A 239 15.79 -4.85 -4.29
CA GLU A 239 17.17 -4.93 -4.78
C GLU A 239 18.21 -4.48 -3.75
N VAL A 240 17.80 -3.86 -2.64
CA VAL A 240 18.71 -3.36 -1.60
C VAL A 240 19.30 -4.53 -0.79
N ASP A 241 20.63 -4.66 -0.88
CA ASP A 241 21.42 -5.58 -0.07
C ASP A 241 21.78 -4.91 1.28
N LEU A 242 21.08 -5.30 2.33
CA LEU A 242 21.22 -4.71 3.67
C LEU A 242 22.62 -4.90 4.28
N ASP A 243 23.28 -6.02 3.99
CA ASP A 243 24.60 -6.31 4.57
C ASP A 243 25.69 -5.47 3.89
N LYS A 244 25.63 -5.31 2.56
CA LYS A 244 26.56 -4.43 1.83
C LYS A 244 26.42 -2.98 2.25
N GLU A 245 25.19 -2.46 2.25
CA GLU A 245 24.90 -1.07 2.65
C GLU A 245 25.34 -0.80 4.10
N PHE A 246 25.16 -1.76 5.01
CA PHE A 246 25.63 -1.64 6.39
C PHE A 246 27.16 -1.46 6.46
N ASN A 247 27.91 -2.28 5.71
CA ASN A 247 29.37 -2.23 5.70
C ASN A 247 29.89 -0.93 5.08
N GLU A 248 29.29 -0.50 3.96
CA GLU A 248 29.63 0.75 3.27
C GLU A 248 29.39 1.97 4.17
N ILE A 249 28.20 2.06 4.78
CA ILE A 249 27.85 3.19 5.66
C ILE A 249 28.71 3.19 6.92
N SER A 250 29.01 2.02 7.49
CA SER A 250 29.89 1.90 8.65
C SER A 250 31.30 2.43 8.32
N ALA A 251 31.85 2.08 7.15
CA ALA A 251 33.13 2.61 6.68
C ALA A 251 33.10 4.13 6.44
N GLU A 252 32.05 4.65 5.80
CA GLU A 252 31.88 6.09 5.57
C GLU A 252 31.72 6.89 6.88
N LEU A 253 31.12 6.28 7.90
CA LEU A 253 30.91 6.94 9.19
C LEU A 253 32.24 7.23 9.92
N HIS A 254 33.28 6.45 9.66
CA HIS A 254 34.61 6.63 10.25
C HIS A 254 35.39 7.77 9.59
N SER A 255 35.17 8.02 8.29
CA SER A 255 35.86 9.06 7.52
C SER A 255 35.17 10.43 7.58
N CYS A 256 33.86 10.47 7.84
CA CYS A 256 33.08 11.70 7.76
C CYS A 256 32.90 12.43 9.11
N SER A 257 32.99 13.76 9.09
CA SER A 257 32.67 14.64 10.24
C SER A 257 31.48 15.58 9.94
N GLY A 258 30.88 16.15 11.00
CA GLY A 258 29.82 17.14 10.88
C GLY A 258 28.43 16.60 10.50
N GLN A 259 27.69 17.34 9.66
CA GLN A 259 26.29 17.05 9.31
C GLN A 259 26.11 15.73 8.54
N LYS A 260 27.09 15.38 7.68
CA LYS A 260 27.06 14.12 6.92
C LYS A 260 27.07 12.90 7.85
N ARG A 261 27.83 12.96 8.95
CA ARG A 261 27.88 11.92 9.98
C ARG A 261 26.51 11.70 10.65
N VAL A 262 25.77 12.78 10.92
CA VAL A 262 24.42 12.68 11.52
C VAL A 262 23.42 12.01 10.57
N LYS A 263 23.50 12.32 9.26
CA LYS A 263 22.65 11.67 8.24
C LYS A 263 22.97 10.17 8.14
N LEU A 264 24.26 9.83 8.05
CA LEU A 264 24.72 8.44 7.96
C LEU A 264 24.39 7.64 9.22
N ALA A 265 24.53 8.23 10.42
CA ALA A 265 24.16 7.55 11.67
C ALA A 265 22.67 7.17 11.72
N LYS A 266 21.78 8.09 11.33
CA LYS A 266 20.33 7.81 11.25
C LYS A 266 19.99 6.75 10.19
N ARG A 267 20.75 6.73 9.09
CA ARG A 267 20.61 5.72 8.03
C ARG A 267 21.04 4.34 8.54
N LEU A 268 22.19 4.28 9.20
CA LEU A 268 22.73 3.06 9.80
C LEU A 268 21.78 2.46 10.83
N GLU A 269 21.16 3.29 11.68
CA GLU A 269 20.16 2.85 12.68
C GLU A 269 18.96 2.13 12.04
N VAL A 270 18.48 2.63 10.88
CA VAL A 270 17.36 2.00 10.18
C VAL A 270 17.80 0.68 9.55
N ILE A 271 18.97 0.64 8.91
CA ILE A 271 19.49 -0.57 8.26
C ILE A 271 19.81 -1.65 9.29
N SER A 272 20.42 -1.29 10.43
CA SER A 272 20.67 -2.22 11.52
C SER A 272 19.37 -2.79 12.07
N ALA A 273 18.34 -1.95 12.25
CA ALA A 273 17.03 -2.41 12.71
C ALA A 273 16.39 -3.44 11.74
N PHE A 274 16.51 -3.25 10.41
CA PHE A 274 16.04 -4.23 9.43
C PHE A 274 16.84 -5.53 9.47
N ARG A 275 18.16 -5.43 9.61
CA ARG A 275 19.06 -6.58 9.71
C ARG A 275 18.78 -7.42 10.97
N ASP A 276 18.66 -6.78 12.12
CA ASP A 276 18.43 -7.45 13.41
C ASP A 276 17.04 -8.09 13.48
N SER A 277 16.03 -7.41 12.93
CA SER A 277 14.65 -7.91 12.91
C SER A 277 14.38 -8.95 11.82
N LYS A 278 15.31 -9.16 10.89
CA LYS A 278 15.16 -10.01 9.68
C LYS A 278 13.92 -9.65 8.85
N GLN A 279 13.46 -8.40 8.93
CA GLN A 279 12.33 -7.91 8.16
C GLN A 279 12.81 -7.38 6.82
N LYS A 280 11.98 -7.53 5.79
CA LYS A 280 12.31 -7.04 4.47
C LYS A 280 11.82 -5.59 4.28
N PRO A 281 12.64 -4.67 3.74
CA PRO A 281 12.23 -3.29 3.47
C PRO A 281 11.04 -3.18 2.52
N GLU A 282 10.87 -4.14 1.60
CA GLU A 282 9.77 -4.20 0.63
C GLU A 282 8.38 -4.21 1.30
N TRP A 283 8.27 -4.69 2.55
CA TRP A 283 7.00 -4.73 3.29
C TRP A 283 6.49 -3.34 3.72
N MET A 284 7.27 -2.27 3.50
CA MET A 284 6.78 -0.89 3.58
C MET A 284 5.84 -0.53 2.42
N VAL A 285 5.83 -1.32 1.35
CA VAL A 285 4.87 -1.22 0.24
C VAL A 285 3.86 -2.36 0.37
N LEU A 286 2.58 -2.00 0.28
CA LEU A 286 1.44 -2.88 0.48
C LEU A 286 0.94 -3.38 -0.87
N ASP A 287 0.90 -4.70 -1.05
CA ASP A 287 0.09 -5.36 -2.09
C ASP A 287 -1.31 -5.70 -1.59
N VAL A 288 -1.41 -5.92 -0.27
CA VAL A 288 -2.62 -6.41 0.40
C VAL A 288 -2.93 -5.47 1.56
N ILE A 289 -4.19 -5.05 1.67
CA ILE A 289 -4.66 -4.24 2.79
C ILE A 289 -5.56 -5.07 3.70
N PRO A 290 -5.26 -5.16 5.01
CA PRO A 290 -6.15 -5.81 5.96
C PRO A 290 -7.43 -4.98 6.16
N VAL A 291 -8.57 -5.66 6.19
CA VAL A 291 -9.87 -5.11 6.54
C VAL A 291 -10.20 -5.50 7.97
N ILE A 292 -10.34 -4.50 8.84
CA ILE A 292 -10.68 -4.76 10.24
C ILE A 292 -12.08 -5.43 10.35
N PRO A 293 -12.29 -6.24 11.41
CA PRO A 293 -13.57 -6.88 11.67
C PRO A 293 -14.75 -5.88 11.73
N PRO A 294 -15.93 -6.21 11.19
CA PRO A 294 -17.06 -5.31 11.05
C PRO A 294 -17.59 -4.78 12.39
N ASP A 295 -17.52 -5.56 13.47
CA ASP A 295 -18.00 -5.14 14.78
C ASP A 295 -17.11 -4.07 15.42
N LEU A 296 -15.87 -3.91 14.94
CA LEU A 296 -15.00 -2.78 15.30
C LEU A 296 -15.28 -1.51 14.48
N ARG A 297 -16.10 -1.61 13.43
CA ARG A 297 -16.56 -0.52 12.55
C ARG A 297 -18.07 -0.61 12.28
N PRO A 298 -18.90 -0.52 13.34
CA PRO A 298 -20.32 -0.83 13.24
C PRO A 298 -21.08 0.15 12.33
N MET A 299 -22.19 -0.34 11.82
CA MET A 299 -23.25 0.44 11.20
C MET A 299 -24.51 0.25 12.04
N LEU A 300 -25.00 1.32 12.63
CA LEU A 300 -26.15 1.32 13.53
C LEU A 300 -27.34 1.96 12.84
N GLN A 301 -28.49 1.31 12.94
CA GLN A 301 -29.75 1.90 12.52
C GLN A 301 -30.23 2.87 13.62
N LEU A 302 -30.57 4.08 13.21
CA LEU A 302 -31.19 5.09 14.06
C LEU A 302 -32.70 5.08 13.86
N ASP A 303 -33.42 5.71 14.80
CA ASP A 303 -34.84 5.96 14.67
C ASP A 303 -35.13 6.76 13.39
N GLY A 304 -36.18 6.38 12.67
CA GLY A 304 -36.52 6.97 11.37
C GLY A 304 -35.78 6.36 10.17
N GLY A 305 -35.19 5.16 10.32
CA GLY A 305 -34.64 4.38 9.20
C GLY A 305 -33.31 4.91 8.64
N ARG A 306 -32.69 5.88 9.32
CA ARG A 306 -31.35 6.38 8.98
C ARG A 306 -30.28 5.42 9.50
N PHE A 307 -29.12 5.42 8.87
CA PHE A 307 -27.96 4.64 9.33
C PHE A 307 -26.82 5.57 9.74
N ALA A 308 -26.24 5.30 10.91
CA ALA A 308 -24.98 5.87 11.35
C ALA A 308 -23.88 4.83 11.12
N ALA A 309 -22.89 5.16 10.30
CA ALA A 309 -21.77 4.29 10.00
C ALA A 309 -20.47 4.86 10.58
N SER A 310 -19.54 3.97 10.94
CA SER A 310 -18.16 4.36 11.23
C SER A 310 -17.49 4.96 9.99
N ASP A 311 -16.76 6.06 10.17
CA ASP A 311 -15.98 6.75 9.12
C ASP A 311 -15.04 5.79 8.35
N LEU A 312 -14.55 4.74 9.01
CA LEU A 312 -13.68 3.73 8.41
C LEU A 312 -14.36 3.01 7.24
N ASN A 313 -15.67 2.79 7.31
CA ASN A 313 -16.41 2.14 6.23
C ASN A 313 -16.35 2.99 4.95
N ASP A 314 -16.47 4.31 5.06
CA ASP A 314 -16.35 5.21 3.90
C ASP A 314 -14.94 5.25 3.33
N LEU A 315 -13.90 5.17 4.17
CA LEU A 315 -12.51 5.08 3.74
C LEU A 315 -12.22 3.76 3.02
N TYR A 316 -12.64 2.62 3.57
CA TYR A 316 -12.52 1.32 2.89
C TYR A 316 -13.31 1.29 1.58
N ARG A 317 -14.53 1.85 1.56
CA ARG A 317 -15.33 1.97 0.34
C ARG A 317 -14.59 2.69 -0.76
N ARG A 318 -13.91 3.80 -0.44
CA ARG A 318 -13.12 4.57 -1.40
C ARG A 318 -11.98 3.72 -1.97
N VAL A 319 -11.22 3.03 -1.12
CA VAL A 319 -10.14 2.12 -1.57
C VAL A 319 -10.70 1.05 -2.50
N ILE A 320 -11.75 0.33 -2.10
CA ILE A 320 -12.34 -0.75 -2.91
C ILE A 320 -12.88 -0.21 -4.24
N SER A 321 -13.55 0.94 -4.21
CA SER A 321 -14.12 1.54 -5.43
C SER A 321 -13.04 1.96 -6.42
N ARG A 322 -11.93 2.53 -5.93
CA ARG A 322 -10.76 2.90 -6.76
C ARG A 322 -10.05 1.67 -7.30
N ASN A 323 -9.85 0.65 -6.46
CA ASN A 323 -9.21 -0.60 -6.85
C ASN A 323 -10.01 -1.35 -7.94
N SER A 324 -11.34 -1.47 -7.75
CA SER A 324 -12.22 -2.10 -8.74
C SER A 324 -12.34 -1.28 -10.03
N ARG A 325 -12.28 0.05 -9.94
CA ARG A 325 -12.22 0.93 -11.12
C ARG A 325 -10.91 0.76 -11.88
N LEU A 326 -9.77 0.74 -11.19
CA LEU A 326 -8.46 0.49 -11.79
C LEU A 326 -8.42 -0.87 -12.49
N ARG A 327 -8.95 -1.93 -11.87
CA ARG A 327 -9.06 -3.27 -12.47
C ARG A 327 -9.78 -3.20 -13.83
N ARG A 328 -10.98 -2.58 -13.87
CA ARG A 328 -11.75 -2.42 -15.11
C ARG A 328 -11.02 -1.59 -16.16
N LEU A 329 -10.31 -0.54 -15.77
CA LEU A 329 -9.55 0.29 -16.70
C LEU A 329 -8.41 -0.49 -17.35
N ILE A 330 -7.76 -1.39 -16.60
CA ILE A 330 -6.73 -2.29 -17.13
C ILE A 330 -7.38 -3.29 -18.09
N ASP A 331 -8.51 -3.90 -17.73
CA ASP A 331 -9.22 -4.85 -18.59
C ASP A 331 -9.67 -4.22 -19.93
N MET A 332 -10.00 -2.93 -19.90
CA MET A 332 -10.36 -2.16 -21.10
C MET A 332 -9.16 -1.60 -21.87
N ASN A 333 -7.92 -1.88 -21.44
CA ASN A 333 -6.69 -1.29 -22.00
C ASN A 333 -6.78 0.25 -22.11
N ALA A 334 -7.24 0.91 -21.05
CA ALA A 334 -7.34 2.36 -21.01
C ALA A 334 -5.95 3.02 -21.22
N PRO A 335 -5.89 4.22 -21.82
CA PRO A 335 -4.63 4.95 -22.01
C PRO A 335 -3.86 5.14 -20.70
N TYR A 336 -2.52 5.14 -20.82
CA TYR A 336 -1.60 5.20 -19.68
C TYR A 336 -1.90 6.33 -18.70
N VAL A 337 -2.15 7.54 -19.20
CA VAL A 337 -2.44 8.72 -18.37
C VAL A 337 -3.66 8.50 -17.44
N ILE A 338 -4.67 7.77 -17.91
CA ILE A 338 -5.85 7.44 -17.12
C ILE A 338 -5.49 6.41 -16.03
N LEU A 339 -4.71 5.40 -16.38
CA LEU A 339 -4.23 4.38 -15.43
C LEU A 339 -3.35 5.02 -14.35
N MET A 340 -2.43 5.89 -14.74
CA MET A 340 -1.54 6.64 -13.85
C MET A 340 -2.34 7.47 -12.84
N ASN A 341 -3.32 8.23 -13.31
CA ASN A 341 -4.18 9.02 -12.44
C ASN A 341 -5.00 8.13 -11.49
N GLU A 342 -5.52 6.99 -11.95
CA GLU A 342 -6.27 6.09 -11.06
C GLU A 342 -5.36 5.38 -10.04
N LYS A 343 -4.13 4.99 -10.41
CA LYS A 343 -3.10 4.49 -9.48
C LYS A 343 -2.77 5.55 -8.42
N ARG A 344 -2.59 6.82 -8.81
CA ARG A 344 -2.40 7.94 -7.86
C ARG A 344 -3.59 8.11 -6.92
N MET A 345 -4.82 8.06 -7.43
CA MET A 345 -6.03 8.15 -6.61
C MET A 345 -6.20 6.96 -5.66
N LEU A 346 -5.76 5.76 -6.07
CA LEU A 346 -5.74 4.59 -5.21
C LEU A 346 -4.76 4.79 -4.05
N GLN A 347 -3.53 5.24 -4.33
CA GLN A 347 -2.55 5.59 -3.30
C GLN A 347 -3.12 6.61 -2.29
N GLU A 348 -3.75 7.69 -2.77
CA GLU A 348 -4.37 8.70 -1.89
C GLU A 348 -5.52 8.13 -1.05
N ALA A 349 -6.27 7.17 -1.57
CA ALA A 349 -7.32 6.49 -0.81
C ALA A 349 -6.74 5.60 0.30
N VAL A 350 -5.64 4.90 0.03
CA VAL A 350 -4.91 4.07 1.02
C VAL A 350 -4.29 4.96 2.10
N ASP A 351 -3.70 6.08 1.71
CA ASP A 351 -3.17 7.08 2.64
C ASP A 351 -4.26 7.60 3.59
N ALA A 352 -5.43 7.94 3.05
CA ALA A 352 -6.55 8.41 3.83
C ALA A 352 -7.08 7.34 4.80
N LEU A 353 -7.11 6.08 4.38
CA LEU A 353 -7.49 4.95 5.24
C LEU A 353 -6.54 4.82 6.44
N ILE A 354 -5.24 4.88 6.21
CA ILE A 354 -4.21 4.69 7.23
C ILE A 354 -4.07 5.94 8.12
N ASP A 355 -3.78 7.10 7.54
CA ASP A 355 -3.52 8.37 8.25
C ASP A 355 -4.05 9.59 7.47
N ASN A 356 -5.38 9.74 7.46
CA ASN A 356 -6.08 10.85 6.79
C ASN A 356 -5.56 12.24 7.18
N GLY A 357 -5.28 13.08 6.18
CA GLY A 357 -4.84 14.46 6.37
C GLY A 357 -3.34 14.64 6.59
N ARG A 358 -2.54 13.57 6.49
CA ARG A 358 -1.09 13.65 6.72
C ARG A 358 -0.29 14.24 5.54
N ARG A 359 -0.77 14.07 4.31
CA ARG A 359 -0.14 14.63 3.09
C ARG A 359 -1.01 15.73 2.50
N THR A 360 -2.17 15.35 1.96
CA THR A 360 -3.10 16.23 1.30
C THR A 360 -4.22 16.66 2.24
N LYS A 361 -5.08 17.56 1.77
CA LYS A 361 -6.28 17.96 2.49
C LYS A 361 -7.06 16.71 2.91
N ALA A 362 -7.40 16.65 4.20
CA ALA A 362 -8.10 15.51 4.75
C ALA A 362 -9.40 15.23 3.98
N VAL A 363 -9.66 13.95 3.74
CA VAL A 363 -10.92 13.50 3.16
C VAL A 363 -12.04 13.82 4.14
N THR A 364 -13.02 14.60 3.68
CA THR A 364 -14.18 15.03 4.46
C THR A 364 -15.40 14.19 4.15
N GLY A 365 -16.24 13.98 5.17
CA GLY A 365 -17.57 13.41 5.03
C GLY A 365 -18.62 14.46 4.62
N PRO A 366 -19.91 14.06 4.56
CA PRO A 366 -21.02 14.93 4.13
C PRO A 366 -21.13 16.24 4.91
N ASN A 367 -20.78 16.21 6.20
CA ASN A 367 -20.88 17.36 7.10
C ASN A 367 -19.62 18.26 7.07
N GLY A 368 -18.73 18.09 6.08
CA GLY A 368 -17.45 18.82 6.01
C GLY A 368 -16.40 18.40 7.05
N ARG A 369 -16.75 17.54 8.01
CA ARG A 369 -15.84 16.97 9.00
C ARG A 369 -14.85 16.00 8.35
N ALA A 370 -13.57 16.07 8.72
CA ALA A 370 -12.57 15.07 8.35
C ALA A 370 -12.94 13.67 8.89
N LEU A 371 -12.85 12.66 8.03
CA LEU A 371 -13.08 11.26 8.39
C LEU A 371 -11.95 10.74 9.30
N LYS A 372 -12.30 9.98 10.34
CA LYS A 372 -11.32 9.34 11.22
C LYS A 372 -10.68 8.11 10.54
N SER A 373 -9.37 8.15 10.38
CA SER A 373 -8.53 7.05 9.88
C SER A 373 -8.21 6.00 10.96
N LEU A 374 -7.55 4.91 10.56
CA LEU A 374 -7.05 3.89 11.49
C LEU A 374 -6.09 4.49 12.53
N SER A 375 -5.16 5.34 12.09
CA SER A 375 -4.23 6.06 12.97
C SER A 375 -4.95 6.96 13.97
N ALA A 376 -6.00 7.66 13.53
CA ALA A 376 -6.77 8.55 14.39
C ALA A 376 -7.52 7.79 15.51
N GLY A 377 -7.85 6.52 15.29
CA GLY A 377 -8.40 5.63 16.33
C GLY A 377 -7.41 5.30 17.45
N LEU A 378 -6.11 5.41 17.19
CA LEU A 378 -5.06 5.09 18.16
C LEU A 378 -4.53 6.35 18.87
N LYS A 379 -4.48 7.49 18.17
CA LYS A 379 -3.86 8.74 18.64
C LYS A 379 -4.82 9.61 19.45
N GLY A 380 -4.24 10.47 20.29
CA GLY A 380 -4.95 11.55 20.99
C GLY A 380 -5.70 11.12 22.25
N LYS A 381 -6.34 12.09 22.91
CA LYS A 381 -7.20 11.87 24.09
C LYS A 381 -8.34 10.87 23.83
N PRO A 382 -9.07 10.94 22.69
CA PRO A 382 -10.12 9.96 22.38
C PRO A 382 -9.57 8.67 21.73
N GLY A 383 -8.25 8.49 21.68
CA GLY A 383 -7.63 7.30 21.11
C GLY A 383 -7.75 6.10 22.05
N ARG A 384 -7.75 4.89 21.47
CA ARG A 384 -7.95 3.62 22.22
C ARG A 384 -6.98 3.45 23.39
N PHE A 385 -5.70 3.81 23.24
CA PHE A 385 -4.72 3.68 24.31
C PHE A 385 -5.10 4.49 25.56
N ARG A 386 -5.45 5.77 25.38
CA ARG A 386 -5.74 6.66 26.52
C ARG A 386 -7.14 6.46 27.06
N GLN A 387 -8.13 6.28 26.19
CA GLN A 387 -9.54 6.25 26.58
C GLN A 387 -10.05 4.86 26.97
N ASN A 388 -9.48 3.77 26.45
CA ASN A 388 -10.03 2.43 26.62
C ASN A 388 -9.07 1.47 27.33
N LEU A 389 -7.75 1.70 27.26
CA LEU A 389 -6.77 0.84 27.90
C LEU A 389 -6.31 1.41 29.25
N LEU A 390 -5.92 2.68 29.31
CA LEU A 390 -5.39 3.29 30.54
C LEU A 390 -6.45 3.69 31.58
N GLY A 391 -7.66 4.05 31.14
CA GLY A 391 -8.76 4.40 32.04
C GLY A 391 -10.08 3.90 31.48
N LYS A 392 -10.77 3.03 32.21
CA LYS A 392 -12.09 2.50 31.82
C LYS A 392 -13.15 3.08 32.73
N ARG A 393 -14.38 3.20 32.20
CA ARG A 393 -15.55 3.45 33.05
C ARG A 393 -15.77 2.18 33.87
N VAL A 394 -15.77 2.33 35.20
CA VAL A 394 -16.05 1.27 36.16
C VAL A 394 -17.54 1.32 36.50
#